data_AF-A0A2A2QYC1-F1
#
_entry.id   AF-A0A2A2QYC1-F1
#
_cell.length_a   1.000
_cell.length_b   1.000
_cell.length_c   1.000
_cell.angle_alpha   90.00
_cell.angle_beta   90.00
_cell.angle_gamma   90.00
#
_symmetry.space_group_name_H-M   'P 1'
#
loop_
_entity.id
_entity.type
_entity.pdbx_description
1 polymer ?
#
loop_
_entity_poly.entity_id
_entity_poly.type
_entity_poly.pdbx_seq_one_letter_code
_entity_poly.pdbx_strand_id
1 'polypeptide(L)'
;MRITINEFVLAEMSGPVGVRDFKVSHERLVEQAHFLRAAASAFFDRKNQATTITFAVTRLHASVRDAEVFLLAHEAEVPPGGLVTFTARGDNGQEIARYLDAALVEVAESAYVGCSSTVMYRIKGGLLRTQPPV
;
A
#
# COMPACT_ATOMS: atom_id res chain seq x y z
N MET A 1 -10.26 6.44 6.34
CA MET A 1 -8.83 6.28 5.97
C MET A 1 -8.58 6.88 4.60
N ARG A 2 -7.46 7.55 4.40
CA ARG A 2 -6.98 8.12 3.13
C ARG A 2 -5.58 7.60 2.83
N ILE A 3 -5.35 7.20 1.59
CA ILE A 3 -4.08 6.67 1.10
C ILE A 3 -3.69 7.43 -0.16
N THR A 4 -2.53 8.06 -0.15
CA THR A 4 -2.00 8.82 -1.29
C THR A 4 -0.60 8.34 -1.66
N ILE A 5 -0.26 8.49 -2.94
CA ILE A 5 1.11 8.40 -3.44
C ILE A 5 1.47 9.74 -4.07
N ASN A 6 2.48 10.42 -3.53
CA ASN A 6 2.76 11.83 -3.84
C ASN A 6 1.47 12.66 -3.60
N GLU A 7 0.87 13.17 -4.68
CA GLU A 7 -0.41 13.89 -4.66
C GLU A 7 -1.60 13.06 -5.17
N PHE A 8 -1.35 11.88 -5.74
CA PHE A 8 -2.38 11.02 -6.31
C PHE A 8 -3.12 10.25 -5.21
N VAL A 9 -4.45 10.23 -5.27
CA VAL A 9 -5.31 9.57 -4.28
C VAL A 9 -5.63 8.14 -4.71
N LEU A 10 -5.03 7.18 -4.03
CA LEU A 10 -5.31 5.75 -4.23
C LEU A 10 -6.65 5.38 -3.60
N ALA A 11 -6.87 5.84 -2.36
CA ALA A 11 -8.07 5.57 -1.60
C ALA A 11 -8.46 6.76 -0.73
N GLU A 12 -9.76 7.08 -0.68
CA GLU A 12 -10.32 8.04 0.26
C GLU A 12 -11.67 7.54 0.75
N MET A 13 -11.83 7.46 2.07
CA MET A 13 -13.14 7.21 2.67
C MET A 13 -13.95 8.51 2.70
N SER A 14 -14.70 8.77 1.63
CA SER A 14 -15.72 9.81 1.59
C SER A 14 -17.16 9.24 1.52
N GLY A 15 -17.33 7.92 1.63
CA GLY A 15 -18.64 7.24 1.56
C GLY A 15 -18.67 5.89 2.31
N PRO A 16 -19.76 5.11 2.18
CA PRO A 16 -19.96 3.84 2.91
C PRO A 16 -19.01 2.72 2.45
N VAL A 17 -18.29 2.93 1.35
CA VAL A 17 -17.35 1.97 0.78
C VAL A 17 -15.93 2.39 1.15
N GLY A 18 -15.36 1.70 2.14
CA GLY A 18 -14.00 1.93 2.61
C GLY A 18 -12.95 1.01 1.99
N VAL A 19 -11.70 1.22 2.41
CA VAL A 19 -10.59 0.30 2.12
C VAL A 19 -10.91 -1.07 2.71
N ARG A 20 -10.80 -2.12 1.90
CA ARG A 20 -11.01 -3.52 2.29
C ARG A 20 -9.70 -4.29 2.32
N ASP A 21 -9.67 -5.36 3.09
CA ASP A 21 -8.53 -6.29 3.17
C ASP A 21 -7.17 -5.61 3.41
N PHE A 22 -7.17 -4.54 4.21
CA PHE A 22 -5.97 -3.81 4.54
C PHE A 22 -5.05 -4.69 5.40
N LYS A 23 -3.90 -5.05 4.84
CA LYS A 23 -2.89 -5.88 5.50
C LYS A 23 -1.54 -5.18 5.43
N VAL A 24 -0.82 -5.23 6.54
CA VAL A 24 0.56 -4.73 6.64
C VAL A 24 1.43 -5.90 7.05
N SER A 25 2.40 -6.21 6.21
CA SER A 25 3.40 -7.26 6.43
C SER A 25 4.77 -6.62 6.53
N HIS A 26 5.51 -6.96 7.58
CA HIS A 26 6.88 -6.51 7.78
C HIS A 26 7.80 -7.71 7.69
N GLU A 27 8.86 -7.57 6.90
CA GLU A 27 9.94 -8.54 6.82
C GLU A 27 11.22 -7.86 7.27
N ARG A 28 11.92 -8.49 8.22
CA ARG A 28 13.29 -8.11 8.58
C ARG A 28 14.23 -8.94 7.74
N LEU A 29 15.05 -8.27 6.95
CA LEU A 29 16.09 -8.94 6.19
C LEU A 29 17.23 -9.27 7.14
N VAL A 30 17.38 -10.56 7.42
CA VAL A 30 18.45 -11.13 8.23
C VAL A 30 19.40 -11.91 7.33
N GLU A 31 20.70 -11.81 7.59
CA GLU A 31 21.71 -12.58 6.86
C GLU A 31 22.18 -13.75 7.72
N GLN A 32 22.23 -14.94 7.12
CA GLN A 32 22.75 -16.13 7.77
C GLN A 32 24.16 -16.43 7.27
N ALA A 33 25.12 -16.46 8.19
CA ALA A 33 26.49 -16.85 7.89
C ALA A 33 26.75 -18.29 8.30
N HIS A 34 27.26 -19.08 7.36
CA HIS A 34 27.79 -20.41 7.59
C HIS A 34 29.31 -20.35 7.66
N PHE A 35 29.88 -20.68 8.82
CA PHE A 35 31.33 -20.71 8.99
C PHE A 35 31.86 -22.12 8.68
N LEU A 36 33.01 -22.18 8.02
CA LEU A 36 33.65 -23.44 7.67
C LEU A 36 33.94 -24.25 8.95
N ARG A 37 33.39 -25.47 9.04
CA ARG A 37 33.52 -26.39 10.19
C ARG A 37 32.91 -25.91 11.51
N ALA A 38 32.01 -24.93 11.51
CA ALA A 38 31.27 -24.54 12.71
C ALA A 38 30.05 -25.44 12.96
N ALA A 39 29.77 -25.73 14.23
CA ALA A 39 28.59 -26.50 14.65
C ALA A 39 27.28 -25.70 14.60
N ALA A 40 27.36 -24.36 14.51
CA ALA A 40 26.21 -23.47 14.45
C ALA A 40 26.45 -22.31 13.46
N SER A 41 25.38 -21.85 12.80
CA SER A 41 25.38 -20.63 12.00
C SER A 41 25.15 -19.39 12.86
N ALA A 42 25.66 -18.24 12.43
CA ALA A 42 25.30 -16.95 13.01
C ALA A 42 24.26 -16.22 12.15
N PHE A 43 23.36 -15.49 12.81
CA PHE A 43 22.41 -14.59 12.16
C PHE A 43 22.83 -13.15 12.43
N PHE A 44 22.91 -12.35 11.37
CA PHE A 44 23.21 -10.93 11.43
C PHE A 44 21.95 -10.14 11.07
N ASP A 45 21.45 -9.34 12.01
CA ASP A 45 20.37 -8.39 11.75
C ASP A 45 20.94 -7.21 10.94
N ARG A 46 20.61 -7.15 9.65
CA ARG A 46 21.02 -6.05 8.77
C ARG A 46 20.24 -4.76 9.04
N LYS A 47 19.25 -4.80 9.95
CA LYS A 47 18.30 -3.71 10.25
C LYS A 47 17.51 -3.21 9.03
N ASN A 48 17.64 -3.90 7.91
CA ASN A 48 16.88 -3.64 6.70
C ASN A 48 15.47 -4.19 6.91
N GLN A 49 14.48 -3.33 6.69
CA GLN A 49 13.07 -3.70 6.80
C GLN A 49 12.42 -3.50 5.44
N ALA A 50 11.70 -4.53 5.00
CA ALA A 50 10.79 -4.43 3.88
C ALA A 50 9.37 -4.42 4.43
N THR A 51 8.56 -3.46 4.00
CA THR A 51 7.15 -3.38 4.32
C THR A 51 6.36 -3.63 3.05
N THR A 52 5.46 -4.61 3.10
CA THR A 52 4.46 -4.86 2.05
C THR A 52 3.08 -4.54 2.60
N ILE A 53 2.33 -3.69 1.91
CA ILE A 53 0.97 -3.30 2.27
C ILE A 53 0.06 -3.70 1.12
N THR A 54 -1.01 -4.42 1.42
CA THR A 54 -2.02 -4.78 0.42
C THR A 54 -3.39 -4.29 0.86
N PHE A 55 -4.18 -3.79 -0.08
CA PHE A 55 -5.55 -3.38 0.20
C PHE A 55 -6.37 -3.31 -1.08
N ALA A 56 -7.68 -3.43 -0.94
CA ALA A 56 -8.64 -3.26 -2.03
C ALA A 56 -9.48 -2.00 -1.83
N VAL A 57 -9.77 -1.30 -2.93
CA VAL A 57 -10.65 -0.12 -2.95
C VAL A 57 -11.79 -0.41 -3.88
N THR A 58 -13.01 -0.22 -3.42
CA THR A 58 -14.19 -0.31 -4.27
C THR A 58 -14.72 1.10 -4.54
N ARG A 59 -14.98 1.40 -5.80
CA ARG A 59 -15.54 2.69 -6.27
C ARG A 59 -16.89 2.42 -6.94
N LEU A 60 -17.81 3.37 -6.81
CA LEU A 60 -19.09 3.36 -7.48
C LEU A 60 -19.08 4.46 -8.56
N HIS A 61 -19.47 4.09 -9.77
CA HIS A 61 -19.51 4.95 -10.94
C HIS A 61 -20.95 5.30 -11.30
N ALA A 62 -21.14 6.35 -12.09
CA ALA A 62 -22.47 6.78 -12.54
C ALA A 62 -23.07 5.79 -13.56
N SER A 63 -22.22 5.16 -14.37
CA SER A 63 -22.64 4.16 -15.36
C SER A 63 -21.65 3.00 -15.47
N VAL A 64 -22.09 1.90 -16.10
CA VAL A 64 -21.22 0.75 -16.41
C VAL A 64 -20.08 1.15 -17.34
N ARG A 65 -20.34 2.03 -18.31
CA ARG A 65 -19.32 2.51 -19.25
C ARG A 65 -18.23 3.30 -18.55
N ASP A 66 -18.58 4.09 -17.54
CA ASP A 66 -17.59 4.82 -16.74
C ASP A 66 -16.70 3.86 -15.94
N ALA A 67 -17.28 2.77 -15.42
CA ALA A 67 -16.52 1.73 -14.72
C ALA A 67 -15.52 1.02 -15.66
N GLU A 68 -15.91 0.77 -16.91
CA GLU A 68 -15.05 0.20 -17.95
C GLU A 68 -13.89 1.14 -18.32
N VAL A 69 -14.20 2.40 -18.59
CA VAL A 69 -13.20 3.42 -18.91
C VAL A 69 -12.21 3.59 -17.76
N PHE A 70 -12.72 3.66 -16.53
CA PHE A 70 -11.90 3.74 -15.34
C PHE A 70 -10.94 2.55 -15.24
N LEU A 71 -11.44 1.32 -15.38
CA LEU A 71 -10.61 0.13 -15.22
C LEU A 71 -9.45 0.06 -16.23
N LEU A 72 -9.69 0.51 -17.47
CA LEU A 72 -8.68 0.50 -18.53
C LEU A 72 -7.65 1.63 -18.41
N ALA A 73 -8.06 2.80 -17.91
CA ALA A 73 -7.16 3.96 -17.78
C ALA A 73 -6.36 3.94 -16.47
N HIS A 74 -6.95 3.44 -15.40
CA HIS A 74 -6.48 3.65 -14.03
C HIS A 74 -5.06 3.11 -13.78
N GLU A 75 -4.67 1.98 -14.37
CA GLU A 75 -3.32 1.43 -14.19
C GLU A 75 -2.23 2.40 -14.69
N ALA A 76 -2.46 3.06 -15.83
CA ALA A 76 -1.50 4.00 -16.41
C ALA A 76 -1.45 5.35 -15.67
N GLU A 77 -2.52 5.70 -14.95
CA GLU A 77 -2.62 6.94 -14.17
C GLU A 77 -1.94 6.84 -12.80
N VAL A 78 -1.84 5.63 -12.24
CA VAL A 78 -1.24 5.41 -10.92
C VAL A 78 0.29 5.61 -11.01
N PRO A 79 0.86 6.54 -10.21
CA PRO A 79 2.31 6.69 -10.14
C PRO A 79 2.97 5.37 -9.68
N PRO A 80 3.99 4.86 -10.40
CA PRO A 80 4.61 3.57 -10.09
C PRO A 80 5.42 3.59 -8.80
N GLY A 81 5.81 4.77 -8.31
CA GLY A 81 6.47 4.92 -7.03
C GLY A 81 6.56 6.37 -6.54
N GLY A 82 6.87 6.51 -5.26
CA GLY A 82 6.96 7.80 -4.58
C GLY A 82 6.70 7.70 -3.08
N LEU A 83 6.41 8.84 -2.47
CA LEU A 83 6.05 8.89 -1.05
C LEU A 83 4.60 8.43 -0.88
N VAL A 84 4.40 7.31 -0.20
CA VAL A 84 3.06 6.86 0.17
C VAL A 84 2.71 7.35 1.57
N THR A 85 1.56 8.01 1.69
CA THR A 85 1.03 8.50 2.96
C THR A 85 -0.26 7.79 3.29
N PHE A 86 -0.32 7.25 4.51
CA PHE A 86 -1.52 6.65 5.09
C PHE A 86 -2.02 7.55 6.21
N THR A 87 -3.23 8.07 6.06
CA THR A 87 -3.89 8.88 7.09
C THR A 87 -5.16 8.18 7.55
N ALA A 88 -5.25 7.89 8.84
CA ALA A 88 -6.44 7.34 9.46
C ALA A 88 -6.92 8.29 10.55
N ARG A 89 -8.24 8.53 10.58
CA ARG A 89 -8.90 9.30 11.64
C ARG A 89 -9.87 8.37 12.35
N GLY A 90 -9.74 8.26 13.66
CA GLY A 90 -10.66 7.52 14.52
C GLY A 90 -11.82 8.40 14.99
N ASP A 91 -12.89 7.76 15.45
CA ASP A 91 -14.12 8.43 15.92
C ASP A 91 -13.88 9.29 17.18
N ASN A 92 -12.81 9.00 17.91
CA ASN A 92 -12.33 9.78 19.06
C ASN A 92 -11.55 11.04 18.66
N GLY A 93 -11.47 11.37 17.37
CA GLY A 93 -10.68 12.50 16.85
C GLY A 93 -9.18 12.23 16.75
N GLN A 94 -8.71 11.02 17.07
CA GLN A 94 -7.32 10.65 16.89
C GLN A 94 -6.97 10.58 15.40
N GLU A 95 -5.93 11.31 15.00
CA GLU A 95 -5.38 11.24 13.65
C GLU A 95 -4.00 10.57 13.68
N ILE A 96 -3.83 9.56 12.83
CA ILE A 96 -2.57 8.83 12.67
C ILE A 96 -2.12 8.98 11.23
N ALA A 97 -0.90 9.47 11.04
CA ALA A 97 -0.20 9.46 9.77
C ALA A 97 0.95 8.44 9.79
N ARG A 98 1.11 7.72 8.69
CA ARG A 98 2.27 6.85 8.43
C ARG A 98 2.80 7.10 7.03
N TYR A 99 4.12 7.01 6.89
CA TYR A 99 4.82 7.37 5.67
C TYR A 99 5.69 6.22 5.21
N LEU A 100 5.62 5.88 3.93
CA LEU A 100 6.50 4.91 3.29
C LEU A 100 7.24 5.62 2.17
N ASP A 101 8.52 5.87 2.41
CA ASP A 101 9.38 6.62 1.50
C ASP A 101 9.85 5.76 0.33
N ALA A 102 10.00 6.38 -0.84
CA ALA A 102 10.39 5.74 -2.10
C ALA A 102 9.67 4.38 -2.34
N ALA A 103 8.39 4.31 -2.00
CA ALA A 103 7.60 3.10 -2.12
C ALA A 103 7.22 2.85 -3.57
N LEU A 104 7.14 1.58 -3.95
CA LEU A 104 6.61 1.11 -5.23
C LEU A 104 5.14 0.74 -5.06
N VAL A 105 4.29 1.18 -5.98
CA VAL A 105 2.86 0.88 -5.99
C VAL A 105 2.55 0.06 -7.23
N GLU A 106 1.97 -1.11 -7.01
CA GLU A 106 1.56 -2.06 -8.03
C GLU A 106 0.02 -2.19 -7.97
N VAL A 107 -0.65 -2.04 -9.12
CA VAL A 107 -2.05 -2.44 -9.27
C VAL A 107 -2.05 -3.96 -9.48
N ALA A 108 -2.35 -4.71 -8.43
CA ALA A 108 -2.22 -6.16 -8.44
C ALA A 108 -3.39 -6.85 -9.16
N GLU A 109 -4.59 -6.27 -9.05
CA GLU A 109 -5.80 -6.78 -9.69
C GLU A 109 -6.81 -5.65 -9.82
N SER A 110 -7.55 -5.61 -10.93
CA SER A 110 -8.68 -4.72 -11.13
C SER A 110 -9.84 -5.50 -11.73
N ALA A 111 -11.04 -5.29 -11.19
CA ALA A 111 -12.27 -5.90 -11.68
C ALA A 111 -13.43 -4.90 -11.58
N TYR A 112 -14.48 -5.10 -12.38
CA TYR A 112 -15.73 -4.35 -12.24
C TYR A 112 -16.94 -5.29 -12.35
N VAL A 113 -18.01 -4.93 -11.66
CA VAL A 113 -19.31 -5.59 -11.69
C VAL A 113 -20.39 -4.51 -11.72
N GLY A 114 -21.12 -4.42 -12.84
CA GLY A 114 -22.08 -3.34 -13.06
C GLY A 114 -21.41 -1.96 -12.99
N CYS A 115 -21.93 -1.06 -12.16
CA CYS A 115 -21.36 0.27 -11.97
C CYS A 115 -20.27 0.32 -10.88
N SER A 116 -19.82 -0.81 -10.34
CA SER A 116 -18.82 -0.82 -9.27
C SER A 116 -17.50 -1.42 -9.76
N SER A 117 -16.38 -0.79 -9.42
CA SER A 117 -15.04 -1.31 -9.70
C SER A 117 -14.29 -1.58 -8.41
N THR A 118 -13.58 -2.70 -8.33
CA THR A 118 -12.66 -3.03 -7.25
C THR A 118 -11.23 -3.04 -7.78
N VAL A 119 -10.33 -2.33 -7.11
CA VAL A 119 -8.90 -2.28 -7.44
C VAL A 119 -8.10 -2.71 -6.22
N MET A 120 -7.28 -3.74 -6.39
CA MET A 120 -6.35 -4.23 -5.38
C MET A 120 -4.97 -3.62 -5.63
N TYR A 121 -4.42 -2.99 -4.60
CA TYR A 121 -3.08 -2.42 -4.61
C TYR A 121 -2.14 -3.26 -3.76
N ARG A 122 -0.89 -3.34 -4.22
CA ARG A 122 0.24 -3.83 -3.46
C ARG A 122 1.30 -2.74 -3.42
N ILE A 123 1.64 -2.28 -2.22
CA ILE A 123 2.66 -1.28 -1.97
C ILE A 123 3.85 -1.97 -1.33
N LYS A 124 5.05 -1.76 -1.87
CA LYS A 124 6.31 -2.28 -1.32
C LYS A 124 7.24 -1.11 -1.02
N GLY A 125 7.84 -1.11 0.15
CA GLY A 125 8.81 -0.08 0.51
C GLY A 125 9.68 -0.52 1.68
N GLY A 126 10.48 0.43 2.18
CA GLY A 126 11.36 0.19 3.31
C GLY A 126 10.64 0.27 4.66
N LEU A 127 11.20 1.06 5.58
CA LEU A 127 10.65 1.28 6.91
C LEU A 127 9.38 2.15 6.86
N LEU A 128 8.30 1.70 7.50
CA LEU A 128 7.10 2.52 7.73
C LEU A 128 7.35 3.53 8.85
N ARG A 129 7.37 4.84 8.51
CA ARG A 129 7.72 5.93 9.42
C ARG A 129 6.49 6.59 10.04
N THR A 130 6.69 7.20 11.20
CA THR A 130 5.69 8.03 11.91
C THR A 130 5.79 9.51 11.61
N GLN A 131 6.88 9.94 10.96
CA GLN A 131 7.14 11.31 10.53
C GLN A 131 7.43 11.32 9.03
N PRO A 132 7.09 12.41 8.32
CA PRO A 132 7.43 12.54 6.91
C PRO A 132 8.95 12.50 6.70
N PRO A 133 9.44 11.91 5.60
CA PRO A 133 10.86 12.00 5.24
C PRO A 133 11.24 13.46 4.98
N VAL A 134 12.45 13.84 5.40
CA VAL A 134 13.05 15.18 5.25
C VAL A 134 13.83 15.23 3.94
#